data_AF-A0A359LSU0-F1
#
_entry.id   AF-A0A359LSU0-F1
#
_cell.length_a   1.000
_cell.length_b   1.000
_cell.length_c   1.000
_cell.angle_alpha   90.00
_cell.angle_beta   90.00
_cell.angle_gamma   90.00
#
_symmetry.space_group_name_H-M   'P 1'
#
loop_
_entity.id
_entity.type
_entity.pdbx_description
1 polymer ?
#
loop_
_entity_poly.entity_id
_entity_poly.type
_entity_poly.pdbx_seq_one_letter_code
_entity_poly.pdbx_strand_id
1 'polypeptide(L)'
;EGQVRTRYGPFAPFAATIAASRLYVGYDSAGQHVAAACGVPLVTVFAGFVSPRMLNRWQPSGTGPVAVVPVHDPDPGIVLAETLRALDRVL
;
A
#
# COMPACT_ATOMS: atom_id res chain seq x y z
N GLU A 1 -3.29 -14.64 -16.35
CA GLU A 1 -2.77 -13.42 -17.00
C GLU A 1 -2.98 -12.23 -16.06
N GLY A 2 -1.97 -11.38 -15.90
CA GLY A 2 -2.12 -10.13 -15.14
C GLY A 2 -2.75 -9.06 -16.03
N GLN A 3 -3.77 -8.36 -15.53
CA GLN A 3 -4.39 -7.25 -16.26
C GLN A 3 -4.05 -5.92 -15.58
N VAL A 4 -3.49 -5.00 -16.35
CA VAL A 4 -3.30 -3.61 -15.91
C VAL A 4 -4.44 -2.77 -16.48
N ARG A 5 -5.14 -2.02 -15.62
CA ARG A 5 -6.22 -1.11 -16.02
C ARG A 5 -5.95 0.28 -15.49
N THR A 6 -6.02 1.28 -16.35
CA THR A 6 -6.01 2.68 -15.92
C THR A 6 -7.43 3.13 -15.59
N ARG A 7 -7.60 3.86 -14.47
CA ARG A 7 -8.86 4.53 -14.15
C ARG A 7 -8.67 6.04 -14.19
N TYR A 8 -9.66 6.71 -14.77
CA TYR A 8 -9.80 8.16 -14.76
C TYR A 8 -11.11 8.53 -14.07
N GLY A 9 -11.13 9.69 -13.41
CA GLY A 9 -12.34 10.22 -12.78
C GLY A 9 -12.13 10.65 -11.33
N PRO A 10 -13.23 10.88 -10.60
CA PRO A 10 -13.18 11.41 -9.24
C PRO A 10 -12.59 10.40 -8.24
N PHE A 11 -12.13 10.92 -7.11
CA PHE A 11 -11.51 10.12 -6.04
C PHE A 11 -12.48 9.15 -5.36
N ALA A 12 -13.75 9.52 -5.20
CA ALA A 12 -14.72 8.70 -4.47
C ALA A 12 -14.95 7.30 -5.09
N PRO A 13 -15.17 7.14 -6.40
CA PRO A 13 -15.23 5.81 -7.03
C PRO A 13 -13.93 5.00 -6.93
N PHE A 14 -12.77 5.66 -6.97
CA PHE A 14 -11.49 5.00 -6.72
C PHE A 14 -11.43 4.44 -5.29
N ALA A 15 -11.80 5.26 -4.30
CA ALA A 15 -11.83 4.86 -2.91
C ALA A 15 -12.84 3.73 -2.63
N ALA A 16 -14.03 3.80 -3.25
CA ALA A 16 -15.04 2.74 -3.15
C ALA A 16 -14.55 1.39 -3.68
N THR A 17 -13.71 1.40 -4.72
CA THR A 17 -13.10 0.16 -5.26
C THR A 17 -12.14 -0.46 -4.25
N ILE A 18 -11.32 0.38 -3.58
CA ILE A 18 -10.42 -0.08 -2.51
C ILE A 18 -11.23 -0.64 -1.33
N ALA A 19 -12.27 0.07 -0.89
CA ALA A 19 -13.12 -0.35 0.22
C ALA A 19 -13.82 -1.71 -0.01
N ALA A 20 -14.12 -2.04 -1.27
CA ALA A 20 -14.72 -3.32 -1.65
C ALA A 20 -13.69 -4.46 -1.87
N SER A 21 -12.39 -4.17 -1.76
CA SER A 21 -11.33 -5.14 -2.01
C SER A 21 -11.00 -5.97 -0.76
N ARG A 22 -10.50 -7.19 -0.97
CA ARG A 22 -10.04 -8.08 0.13
C ARG A 22 -8.65 -7.73 0.64
N LEU A 23 -7.85 -7.04 -0.16
CA LEU A 23 -6.46 -6.69 0.09
C LEU A 23 -6.10 -5.48 -0.78
N TYR A 24 -5.32 -4.55 -0.22
CA TYR A 24 -4.65 -3.49 -0.97
C TYR A 24 -3.14 -3.71 -0.97
N VAL A 25 -2.51 -3.71 -2.15
CA VAL A 25 -1.05 -3.67 -2.30
C VAL A 25 -0.72 -2.49 -3.19
N GLY A 26 0.06 -1.54 -2.69
CA GLY A 26 0.37 -0.33 -3.45
C GLY A 26 1.55 0.44 -2.88
N TYR A 27 1.86 1.57 -3.48
CA TYR A 27 2.95 2.45 -3.04
C TYR A 27 2.44 3.58 -2.13
N ASP A 28 3.34 4.40 -1.60
CA ASP A 28 3.08 5.55 -0.72
C ASP A 28 2.30 6.67 -1.42
N SER A 29 0.98 6.47 -1.53
CA SER A 29 0.06 7.44 -2.12
C SER A 29 -1.33 7.34 -1.49
N ALA A 30 -2.29 8.13 -1.98
CA ALA A 30 -3.62 8.25 -1.38
C ALA A 30 -4.34 6.91 -1.14
N GLY A 31 -4.11 5.90 -1.99
CA GLY A 31 -4.74 4.58 -1.86
C GLY A 31 -4.46 3.87 -0.53
N GLN A 32 -3.25 3.98 0.01
CA GLN A 32 -2.91 3.34 1.30
C GLN A 32 -3.75 3.88 2.45
N HIS A 33 -4.04 5.19 2.43
CA HIS A 33 -4.80 5.85 3.47
C HIS A 33 -6.29 5.51 3.37
N VAL A 34 -6.79 5.33 2.14
CA VAL A 34 -8.15 4.80 1.93
C VAL A 34 -8.25 3.38 2.49
N ALA A 35 -7.33 2.49 2.12
CA ALA A 35 -7.35 1.10 2.59
C ALA A 35 -7.33 1.03 4.12
N ALA A 36 -6.46 1.81 4.75
CA ALA A 36 -6.37 1.91 6.20
C ALA A 36 -7.65 2.46 6.85
N ALA A 37 -8.22 3.54 6.30
CA ALA A 37 -9.46 4.13 6.80
C ALA A 37 -10.67 3.20 6.66
N CYS A 38 -10.70 2.36 5.62
CA CYS A 38 -11.74 1.36 5.40
C CYS A 38 -11.49 0.04 6.14
N GLY A 39 -10.36 -0.12 6.84
CA GLY A 39 -10.00 -1.37 7.52
C GLY A 39 -9.64 -2.53 6.57
N VAL A 40 -9.33 -2.23 5.31
CA VAL A 40 -8.90 -3.23 4.33
C VAL A 40 -7.46 -3.66 4.66
N PRO A 41 -7.17 -4.98 4.77
CA PRO A 41 -5.79 -5.46 4.94
C PRO A 41 -4.89 -4.88 3.86
N LEU A 42 -3.69 -4.40 4.23
CA LEU A 42 -2.85 -3.68 3.27
C LEU A 42 -1.35 -3.89 3.42
N VAL A 43 -0.66 -3.84 2.29
CA VAL A 43 0.80 -3.69 2.19
C VAL A 43 1.12 -2.41 1.42
N THR A 44 1.89 -1.50 2.04
CA THR A 44 2.48 -0.34 1.36
C THR A 44 3.96 -0.59 1.06
N VAL A 45 4.35 -0.44 -0.19
CA VAL A 45 5.76 -0.25 -0.59
C VAL A 45 6.10 1.23 -0.49
N PHE A 46 6.90 1.60 0.52
CA PHE A 46 7.23 2.99 0.82
C PHE A 46 8.65 3.30 0.38
N ALA A 47 8.82 3.95 -0.77
CA ALA A 47 10.11 4.33 -1.31
C ALA A 47 10.35 5.85 -1.25
N GLY A 48 11.59 6.29 -1.46
CA GLY A 48 11.90 7.72 -1.65
C GLY A 48 11.75 8.62 -0.42
N PHE A 49 11.57 8.06 0.78
CA PHE A 49 11.53 8.86 2.01
C PHE A 49 12.91 9.43 2.34
N VAL A 50 12.98 10.73 2.62
CA VAL A 50 14.24 11.42 2.90
C VAL A 50 14.71 11.27 4.35
N SER A 51 13.85 10.75 5.23
CA SER A 51 14.16 10.55 6.64
C SER A 51 13.20 9.56 7.30
N PRO A 52 13.59 8.94 8.44
CA PRO A 52 12.67 8.12 9.24
C PRO A 52 11.42 8.88 9.69
N ARG A 53 11.52 10.20 9.88
CA ARG A 53 10.37 11.06 10.24
C ARG A 53 9.32 11.09 9.14
N MET A 54 9.73 11.13 7.87
CA MET A 54 8.80 11.12 6.75
C MET A 54 8.04 9.79 6.70
N LEU A 55 8.75 8.66 6.76
CA LEU A 55 8.14 7.34 6.82
C LEU A 55 7.11 7.25 7.96
N ASN A 56 7.50 7.61 9.18
CA ASN A 56 6.61 7.55 10.35
C ASN A 56 5.37 8.47 10.24
N ARG A 57 5.47 9.60 9.55
CA ARG A 57 4.38 10.58 9.41
C ARG A 57 3.40 10.21 8.30
N TRP A 58 3.88 9.53 7.26
CA TRP A 58 3.13 9.26 6.04
C TRP A 58 2.72 7.81 5.88
N GLN A 59 3.18 6.91 6.75
CA GLN A 59 2.67 5.54 6.77
C GLN A 59 1.15 5.51 7.04
N PRO A 60 0.43 4.52 6.50
CA PRO A 60 -0.99 4.34 6.76
C PRO A 60 -1.23 3.93 8.22
N SER A 61 -2.39 4.33 8.76
CA SER A 61 -2.84 3.95 10.10
C SER A 61 -4.34 3.68 10.04
N GLY A 62 -4.78 2.57 10.63
CA GLY A 62 -6.15 2.08 10.55
C GLY A 62 -6.38 0.90 11.48
N THR A 63 -7.62 0.43 11.57
CA THR A 63 -8.01 -0.68 12.46
C THR A 63 -7.74 -2.08 11.88
N GLY A 64 -7.52 -2.18 10.55
CA GLY A 64 -7.20 -3.43 9.87
C GLY A 64 -5.71 -3.78 9.92
N PRO A 65 -5.32 -4.98 9.43
CA PRO A 65 -3.91 -5.36 9.29
C PRO A 65 -3.15 -4.42 8.35
N VAL A 66 -2.03 -3.88 8.82
CA VAL A 66 -1.18 -2.95 8.07
C VAL A 66 0.26 -3.45 8.07
N ALA A 67 0.85 -3.59 6.88
CA ALA A 67 2.28 -3.77 6.72
C ALA A 67 2.87 -2.67 5.83
N VAL A 68 4.03 -2.14 6.23
CA VAL A 68 4.80 -1.15 5.47
C VAL A 68 6.16 -1.76 5.15
N VAL A 69 6.57 -1.68 3.89
CA VAL A 69 7.86 -2.11 3.37
C VAL A 69 8.67 -0.85 3.06
N PRO A 70 9.55 -0.40 3.97
CA PRO A 70 10.45 0.71 3.68
C PRO A 70 11.50 0.27 2.66
N VAL A 71 11.51 0.88 1.48
CA VAL A 71 12.46 0.54 0.41
C VAL A 71 13.79 1.24 0.68
N HIS A 72 14.80 0.44 1.02
CA HIS A 72 16.19 0.89 1.17
C HIS A 72 17.04 0.57 -0.06
N ASP A 73 16.77 -0.58 -0.69
CA ASP A 73 17.36 -0.99 -1.96
C ASP A 73 16.26 -0.98 -3.04
N PRO A 74 16.38 -0.15 -4.09
CA PRO A 74 15.36 -0.04 -5.12
C PRO A 74 15.37 -1.19 -6.14
N ASP A 75 16.25 -2.19 -6.00
CA ASP A 75 16.23 -3.37 -6.87
C ASP A 75 14.83 -4.03 -6.88
N PRO A 76 14.19 -4.19 -8.06
CA PRO A 76 12.83 -4.72 -8.13
C PRO A 76 12.67 -6.13 -7.57
N GLY A 77 13.72 -6.97 -7.65
CA GLY A 77 13.70 -8.33 -7.12
C GLY A 77 13.67 -8.33 -5.59
N ILE A 78 14.47 -7.46 -4.96
CA ILE A 78 14.47 -7.25 -3.51
C ILE A 78 13.12 -6.71 -3.04
N VAL A 79 12.61 -5.64 -3.68
CA VAL A 79 11.34 -5.03 -3.33
C VAL A 79 10.18 -6.02 -3.45
N LEU A 80 10.15 -6.81 -4.53
CA LEU A 80 9.12 -7.83 -4.71
C LEU A 80 9.20 -8.90 -3.61
N ALA A 81 10.39 -9.40 -3.29
CA ALA A 81 10.57 -10.40 -2.24
C ALA A 81 10.14 -9.88 -0.86
N GLU A 82 10.44 -8.63 -0.52
CA GLU A 82 10.00 -8.00 0.73
C GLU A 82 8.50 -7.76 0.78
N THR A 83 7.91 -7.36 -0.35
CA THR A 83 6.47 -7.19 -0.48
C THR A 83 5.75 -8.53 -0.28
N LEU A 84 6.24 -9.61 -0.89
CA LEU A 84 5.67 -10.95 -0.71
C LEU A 84 5.76 -11.41 0.75
N ARG A 85 6.91 -11.21 1.43
CA ARG A 85 7.04 -11.48 2.87
C ARG A 85 6.11 -10.62 3.75
N ALA A 86 5.75 -9.42 3.28
CA ALA A 86 4.79 -8.57 3.98
C ALA A 86 3.35 -9.06 3.83
N LEU A 87 3.01 -9.77 2.75
CA LEU A 87 1.68 -10.35 2.57
C LEU A 87 1.35 -11.38 3.65
N ASP A 88 2.34 -12.19 4.06
CA ASP A 88 2.17 -13.20 5.13
C ASP A 88 1.78 -12.59 6.49
N ARG A 89 1.93 -11.26 6.67
CA ARG A 89 1.57 -10.55 7.90
C ARG A 89 0.15 -9.98 7.89
N VAL A 90 -0.50 -9.93 6.72
CA VAL A 90 -1.80 -9.27 6.55
C VAL A 90 -2.89 -10.20 5.97
N LEU A 91 -2.51 -11.39 5.53
CA LEU A 91 -3.41 -12.49 5.15
C LEU A 91 -3.60 -13.46 6.31
#